data_AF-A4TUE2-F1
#
_entry.id   AF-A4TUE2-F1
#
_cell.length_a   1.000
_cell.length_b   1.000
_cell.length_c   1.000
_cell.angle_alpha   90.00
_cell.angle_beta   90.00
_cell.angle_gamma   90.00
#
_symmetry.space_group_name_H-M   'P 1'
#
loop_
_entity.id
_entity.type
_entity.pdbx_description
1 polymer ?
#
loop_
_entity_poly.entity_id
_entity_poly.type
_entity_poly.pdbx_seq_one_letter_code
_entity_poly.pdbx_strand_id
1 'polypeptide(L)'
;MWRAPAVGVGGITGWALWASWPVLVLGGMSGLSLGAGDTRAPSHYHAMIGGVSVAMMGVIHVVLLPALGRAAPSLRLVRWQIGLYGGGQLLHALGFYLAGLAGVARKTAGVEQGLDSVFKLVSMGVVGLGGTIAVLGGVLFVGHVLARLVRHD
;
A
#
# COMPACT_ATOMS: atom_id res chain seq x y z
N MET A 1 9.64 2.67 32.07
CA MET A 1 9.66 1.19 32.02
C MET A 1 8.72 0.74 30.93
N TRP A 2 9.24 0.32 29.78
CA TRP A 2 8.42 -0.17 28.65
C TRP A 2 7.71 -1.46 29.06
N ARG A 3 6.37 -1.46 29.06
CA ARG A 3 5.58 -2.68 29.20
C ARG A 3 5.24 -3.17 27.79
N ALA A 4 5.77 -4.32 27.39
CA ALA A 4 5.44 -4.93 26.10
C ALA A 4 3.91 -5.14 26.04
N PRO A 5 3.22 -4.77 24.94
CA PRO A 5 1.78 -4.97 24.87
C PRO A 5 1.44 -6.45 24.91
N ALA A 6 0.59 -6.84 25.85
CA ALA A 6 0.06 -8.18 25.98
C ALA A 6 -1.03 -8.41 24.92
N VAL A 7 -0.86 -9.49 24.14
CA VAL A 7 -1.81 -10.07 23.17
C VAL A 7 -2.05 -9.23 21.89
N GLY A 8 -1.75 -9.82 20.73
CA GLY A 8 -2.04 -9.24 19.40
C GLY A 8 -0.82 -8.69 18.64
N VAL A 9 0.28 -8.38 19.33
CA VAL A 9 1.52 -7.84 18.73
C VAL A 9 2.11 -8.79 17.69
N GLY A 10 2.29 -10.08 18.02
CA GLY A 10 2.82 -11.06 17.06
C GLY A 10 1.96 -11.21 15.81
N GLY A 11 0.62 -11.12 15.96
CA GLY A 11 -0.32 -11.19 14.84
C GLY A 11 -0.27 -9.95 13.95
N ILE A 12 -0.14 -8.75 14.53
CA ILE A 12 -0.01 -7.50 13.77
C ILE A 12 1.33 -7.46 13.05
N THR A 13 2.43 -7.73 13.74
CA THR A 13 3.78 -7.73 13.16
C THR A 13 3.87 -8.73 12.01
N GLY A 14 3.43 -9.97 12.23
CA GLY A 14 3.42 -10.98 11.19
C GLY A 14 2.60 -10.54 9.98
N TRP A 15 1.39 -10.01 10.19
CA TRP A 15 0.55 -9.53 9.10
C TRP A 15 1.17 -8.36 8.33
N ALA A 16 1.76 -7.38 9.03
CA ALA A 16 2.42 -6.25 8.41
C ALA A 16 3.58 -6.71 7.51
N LEU A 17 4.42 -7.62 8.00
CA LEU A 17 5.54 -8.16 7.22
C LEU A 17 5.06 -8.98 6.01
N TRP A 18 4.07 -9.86 6.21
CA TRP A 18 3.47 -10.65 5.13
C TRP A 18 2.82 -9.79 4.05
N ALA A 19 2.21 -8.67 4.43
CA ALA A 19 1.58 -7.74 3.48
C ALA A 19 2.60 -6.81 2.80
N SER A 20 3.63 -6.34 3.51
CA SER A 20 4.65 -5.45 2.93
C SER A 20 5.59 -6.17 1.98
N TRP A 21 5.94 -7.42 2.29
CA TRP A 21 6.97 -8.18 1.56
C TRP A 21 6.64 -8.35 0.08
N PRO A 22 5.44 -8.83 -0.33
CA PRO A 22 5.12 -8.97 -1.75
C PRO A 22 5.14 -7.63 -2.49
N VAL A 23 4.72 -6.54 -1.83
CA VAL A 23 4.71 -5.20 -2.44
C VAL A 23 6.14 -4.74 -2.69
N LEU A 24 7.04 -4.92 -1.71
CA LEU A 24 8.46 -4.61 -1.85
C LEU A 24 9.14 -5.46 -2.93
N VAL A 25 8.81 -6.76 -3.01
CA VAL A 25 9.34 -7.64 -4.06
C VAL A 25 8.89 -7.17 -5.44
N LEU A 26 7.60 -6.87 -5.63
CA LEU A 26 7.08 -6.33 -6.88
C LEU A 26 7.78 -5.00 -7.25
N GLY A 27 7.98 -4.12 -6.27
CA GLY A 27 8.70 -2.86 -6.46
C GLY A 27 10.14 -3.09 -6.88
N GLY A 28 10.89 -3.90 -6.15
CA GLY A 28 12.27 -4.25 -6.47
C GLY A 28 12.41 -4.87 -7.85
N MET A 29 11.57 -5.87 -8.18
CA MET A 29 11.59 -6.54 -9.49
C MET A 29 11.25 -5.59 -10.64
N SER A 30 10.22 -4.77 -10.50
CA SER A 30 9.86 -3.78 -11.54
C SER A 30 10.93 -2.69 -11.73
N GLY A 31 11.75 -2.42 -10.71
CA GLY A 31 12.88 -1.51 -10.78
C GLY A 31 14.06 -2.03 -11.61
N LEU A 32 14.17 -3.34 -11.82
CA LEU A 32 15.22 -3.94 -12.65
C LEU A 32 14.93 -3.79 -14.16
N SER A 33 13.69 -3.48 -14.52
CA SER A 33 13.19 -3.47 -15.91
C SER A 33 12.41 -2.21 -16.23
N LEU A 34 12.93 -1.06 -15.79
CA LEU A 34 12.32 0.25 -16.04
C LEU A 34 12.27 0.57 -17.54
N GLY A 35 11.15 1.11 -17.98
CA GLY A 35 11.02 1.69 -19.32
C GLY A 35 11.44 3.14 -19.37
N ALA A 36 11.82 3.59 -20.58
CA ALA A 36 12.10 5.00 -20.83
C ALA A 36 10.78 5.77 -20.99
N GLY A 37 10.26 6.30 -19.88
CA GLY A 37 9.11 7.19 -19.90
C GLY A 37 7.73 6.53 -19.84
N ASP A 38 7.65 5.22 -19.63
CA ASP A 38 6.38 4.49 -19.50
C ASP A 38 5.98 4.26 -18.02
N THR A 39 4.83 3.62 -17.82
CA THR A 39 4.27 3.39 -16.50
C THR A 39 4.99 2.35 -15.62
N ARG A 40 6.04 1.67 -16.11
CA ARG A 40 6.87 0.80 -15.25
C ARG A 40 7.63 1.60 -14.19
N ALA A 41 7.96 2.86 -14.49
CA ALA A 41 8.50 3.78 -13.47
C ALA A 41 7.52 3.97 -12.29
N PRO A 42 6.25 4.37 -12.50
CA PRO A 42 5.24 4.37 -11.45
C PRO A 42 5.03 3.04 -10.76
N SER A 43 5.04 1.90 -11.48
CA SER A 43 4.97 0.59 -10.82
C SER A 43 6.02 0.46 -9.72
N HIS A 44 7.29 0.73 -10.05
CA HIS A 44 8.40 0.59 -9.11
C HIS A 44 8.23 1.46 -7.87
N TYR A 45 8.06 2.78 -8.03
CA TYR A 45 8.05 3.66 -6.87
C TYR A 45 6.75 3.54 -6.07
N HIS A 46 5.59 3.29 -6.69
CA HIS A 46 4.35 3.05 -5.94
C HIS A 46 4.44 1.78 -5.10
N ALA A 47 4.99 0.69 -5.65
CA ALA A 47 5.21 -0.53 -4.90
C ALA A 47 6.24 -0.34 -3.77
N MET A 48 7.38 0.32 -4.03
CA MET A 48 8.39 0.55 -2.98
C MET A 48 7.85 1.41 -1.84
N ILE A 49 7.24 2.56 -2.15
CA ILE A 49 6.63 3.46 -1.15
C ILE A 49 5.48 2.75 -0.44
N GLY A 50 4.64 2.01 -1.19
CA GLY A 50 3.52 1.25 -0.66
C GLY A 50 3.97 0.19 0.35
N GLY A 51 4.98 -0.60 0.00
CA GLY A 51 5.55 -1.64 0.86
C GLY A 51 6.16 -1.08 2.14
N VAL A 52 6.95 -0.01 2.05
CA VAL A 52 7.49 0.70 3.23
C VAL A 52 6.36 1.26 4.10
N SER A 53 5.32 1.82 3.47
CA SER A 53 4.15 2.35 4.17
C SER A 53 3.39 1.25 4.92
N VAL A 54 3.19 0.08 4.33
CA VAL A 54 2.58 -1.09 5.00
C VAL A 54 3.37 -1.50 6.24
N ALA A 55 4.70 -1.61 6.12
CA ALA A 55 5.57 -1.93 7.26
C ALA A 55 5.45 -0.86 8.35
N MET A 56 5.44 0.42 7.96
CA MET A 56 5.29 1.55 8.88
C MET A 56 3.94 1.56 9.59
N MET A 57 2.84 1.18 8.93
CA MET A 57 1.54 1.01 9.59
C MET A 57 1.63 -0.02 10.73
N GLY A 58 2.36 -1.12 10.53
CA GLY A 58 2.62 -2.10 11.59
C GLY A 58 3.41 -1.50 12.76
N VAL A 59 4.49 -0.77 12.46
CA VAL A 59 5.31 -0.06 13.47
C VAL A 59 4.48 0.94 14.26
N ILE A 60 3.61 1.70 13.59
CA ILE A 60 2.75 2.69 14.26
C ILE A 60 1.83 2.02 15.28
N HIS A 61 1.24 0.88 14.93
CA HIS A 61 0.35 0.15 15.85
C HIS A 61 1.09 -0.53 17.00
N VAL A 62 2.25 -1.13 16.74
CA VAL A 62 2.96 -1.98 17.71
C VAL A 62 3.93 -1.20 18.59
N VAL A 63 4.49 -0.11 18.06
CA VAL A 63 5.55 0.67 18.72
C VAL A 63 5.05 2.06 19.08
N LEU A 64 4.58 2.82 18.09
CA LEU A 64 4.37 4.26 18.24
C LEU A 64 3.14 4.59 19.10
N LEU A 65 1.99 3.95 18.85
CA LEU A 65 0.81 4.13 19.70
C LEU A 65 1.07 3.72 21.16
N PRO A 66 1.65 2.54 21.47
CA PRO A 66 2.01 2.19 22.84
C PRO A 66 3.02 3.13 23.49
N ALA A 67 4.01 3.62 22.74
CA ALA A 67 4.99 4.60 23.25
C ALA A 67 4.33 5.92 23.68
N LEU A 68 3.20 6.27 23.07
CA LEU A 68 2.38 7.44 23.41
C LEU A 68 1.31 7.13 24.48
N GLY A 69 1.38 5.96 25.13
CA GLY A 69 0.37 5.52 26.10
C GLY A 69 -0.98 5.19 25.49
N ARG A 70 -1.06 4.98 24.17
CA ARG A 70 -2.30 4.66 23.45
C ARG A 70 -2.39 3.16 23.18
N ALA A 71 -3.56 2.59 23.43
CA ALA A 71 -3.80 1.17 23.17
C ALA A 71 -3.81 0.86 21.67
N ALA A 72 -3.19 -0.26 21.29
CA ALA A 72 -3.29 -0.78 19.93
C ALA A 72 -4.74 -1.24 19.64
N PRO A 73 -5.23 -1.09 18.40
CA PRO A 73 -6.55 -1.57 18.00
C PRO A 73 -6.65 -3.10 17.99
N SER A 74 -7.89 -3.57 17.86
CA SER A 74 -8.16 -4.98 17.61
C SER A 74 -7.42 -5.47 16.35
N LEU A 75 -6.91 -6.70 16.40
CA LEU A 75 -6.21 -7.34 15.28
C LEU A 75 -7.04 -7.36 13.99
N ARG A 76 -8.37 -7.52 14.10
CA ARG A 76 -9.29 -7.52 12.95
C ARG A 76 -9.25 -6.18 12.20
N LEU A 77 -9.27 -5.06 12.92
CA LEU A 77 -9.25 -3.74 12.31
C LEU A 77 -7.91 -3.45 11.62
N VAL A 78 -6.80 -3.79 12.29
CA VAL A 78 -5.45 -3.65 11.71
C VAL A 78 -5.30 -4.48 10.44
N ARG A 79 -5.84 -5.71 10.43
CA ARG A 79 -5.83 -6.58 9.25
C ARG A 79 -6.52 -5.95 8.06
N TRP A 80 -7.67 -5.30 8.27
CA TRP A 80 -8.38 -4.59 7.19
C TRP A 80 -7.59 -3.39 6.65
N GLN A 81 -7.04 -2.55 7.53
CA GLN A 81 -6.24 -1.39 7.12
C GLN A 81 -5.03 -1.80 6.27
N ILE A 82 -4.21 -2.72 6.81
CA ILE A 82 -3.00 -3.20 6.15
C ILE A 82 -3.34 -4.03 4.91
N GLY A 83 -4.36 -4.88 4.98
CA GLY A 83 -4.75 -5.74 3.87
C GLY A 83 -5.28 -4.95 2.68
N LEU A 84 -6.15 -3.97 2.91
CA LEU A 84 -6.65 -3.09 1.86
C LEU A 84 -5.53 -2.21 1.29
N TYR A 85 -4.71 -1.59 2.14
CA TYR A 85 -3.63 -0.74 1.66
C TYR A 85 -2.58 -1.53 0.87
N GLY A 86 -2.06 -2.63 1.44
CA GLY A 86 -1.06 -3.48 0.78
C GLY A 86 -1.59 -4.19 -0.47
N GLY A 87 -2.78 -4.79 -0.39
CA GLY A 87 -3.41 -5.45 -1.53
C GLY A 87 -3.76 -4.46 -2.65
N GLY A 88 -4.24 -3.27 -2.30
CA GLY A 88 -4.48 -2.18 -3.25
C GLY A 88 -3.19 -1.73 -3.93
N GLN A 89 -2.10 -1.53 -3.18
CA GLN A 89 -0.80 -1.14 -3.74
C GLN A 89 -0.21 -2.23 -4.67
N LEU A 90 -0.40 -3.51 -4.35
CA LEU A 90 -0.02 -4.61 -5.24
C LEU A 90 -0.75 -4.54 -6.57
N LEU A 91 -2.09 -4.43 -6.54
CA LEU A 91 -2.90 -4.31 -7.76
C LEU A 91 -2.52 -3.05 -8.54
N HIS A 92 -2.38 -1.92 -7.85
CA HIS A 92 -2.06 -0.64 -8.46
C HIS A 92 -0.72 -0.68 -9.20
N ALA A 93 0.33 -1.16 -8.54
CA ALA A 93 1.65 -1.28 -9.14
C ALA A 93 1.69 -2.32 -10.25
N LEU A 94 1.03 -3.48 -10.07
CA LEU A 94 0.95 -4.50 -11.11
C LEU A 94 0.25 -3.96 -12.37
N GLY A 95 -0.86 -3.24 -12.20
CA GLY A 95 -1.55 -2.58 -13.31
C GLY A 95 -0.64 -1.61 -14.07
N PHE A 96 0.16 -0.81 -13.34
CA PHE A 96 1.12 0.11 -13.94
C PHE A 96 2.22 -0.62 -14.71
N TYR A 97 2.73 -1.73 -14.16
CA TYR A 97 3.76 -2.52 -14.81
C TYR A 97 3.24 -3.11 -16.12
N LEU A 98 2.05 -3.73 -16.09
CA LEU A 98 1.40 -4.30 -17.26
C LEU A 98 1.10 -3.22 -18.31
N ALA A 99 0.52 -2.09 -17.92
CA ALA A 99 0.28 -0.97 -18.83
C ALA A 99 1.58 -0.48 -19.49
N GLY A 100 2.69 -0.47 -18.73
CA GLY A 100 3.98 -0.01 -19.23
C GLY A 100 4.64 -1.02 -20.18
N LEU A 101 4.41 -2.32 -19.99
CA LEU A 101 4.81 -3.35 -20.98
C LEU A 101 4.11 -3.13 -22.34
N ALA A 102 2.91 -2.55 -22.35
CA ALA A 102 2.20 -2.14 -23.56
C ALA A 102 2.52 -0.70 -24.00
N GLY A 103 3.49 -0.03 -23.38
CA GLY A 103 3.97 1.29 -23.77
C GLY A 103 3.10 2.46 -23.32
N VAL A 104 2.23 2.27 -22.32
CA VAL A 104 1.47 3.41 -21.76
C VAL A 104 2.45 4.40 -21.14
N ALA A 105 2.41 5.64 -21.61
CA ALA A 105 3.27 6.71 -21.12
C ALA A 105 2.94 7.06 -19.66
N ARG A 106 3.96 7.44 -18.89
CA ARG A 106 3.74 8.05 -17.57
C ARG A 106 3.41 9.53 -17.73
N LYS A 107 2.77 10.11 -16.71
CA LYS A 107 2.42 11.54 -16.65
C LYS A 107 1.46 12.01 -17.75
N THR A 108 0.69 11.09 -18.31
CA THR A 108 -0.39 11.36 -19.27
C THR A 108 -1.73 11.00 -18.65
N ALA A 109 -2.80 11.67 -19.07
CA ALA A 109 -4.17 11.43 -18.57
C ALA A 109 -5.20 11.58 -19.69
N GLY A 110 -6.35 10.91 -19.55
CA GLY A 110 -7.42 10.97 -20.54
C GLY A 110 -6.99 10.42 -21.90
N VAL A 111 -7.29 11.15 -22.97
CA VAL A 111 -6.97 10.73 -24.35
C VAL A 111 -5.46 10.56 -24.56
N GLU A 112 -4.63 11.35 -23.87
CA GLU A 112 -3.16 11.28 -23.99
C GLU A 112 -2.56 9.96 -23.46
N GLN A 113 -3.33 9.16 -22.71
CA GLN A 113 -2.87 7.84 -22.26
C GLN A 113 -2.75 6.83 -23.41
N GLY A 114 -3.40 7.09 -24.56
CA GLY A 114 -3.33 6.21 -25.72
C GLY A 114 -3.84 4.80 -25.43
N LEU A 115 -4.98 4.67 -24.74
CA LEU A 115 -5.61 3.39 -24.38
C LEU A 115 -6.34 2.76 -25.59
N ASP A 116 -5.59 2.54 -26.66
CA ASP A 116 -6.03 2.05 -27.97
C ASP A 116 -6.21 0.53 -28.07
N SER A 117 -5.98 -0.20 -26.98
CA SER A 117 -6.13 -1.66 -26.92
C SER A 117 -6.81 -2.11 -25.63
N VAL A 118 -7.49 -3.25 -25.69
CA VAL A 118 -8.15 -3.88 -24.53
C VAL A 118 -7.16 -4.11 -23.39
N PHE A 119 -5.92 -4.51 -23.70
CA PHE A 119 -4.90 -4.74 -22.69
C PHE A 119 -4.48 -3.45 -21.97
N LYS A 120 -4.26 -2.34 -22.69
CA LYS A 120 -3.98 -1.02 -22.08
C LYS A 120 -5.15 -0.54 -21.24
N LEU A 121 -6.38 -0.70 -21.73
CA LEU A 121 -7.60 -0.31 -21.01
C LEU A 121 -7.76 -1.10 -19.71
N VAL A 122 -7.65 -2.43 -19.76
CA VAL A 122 -7.80 -3.31 -18.59
C VAL A 122 -6.69 -3.06 -17.58
N SER A 123 -5.43 -2.98 -18.02
CA SER A 123 -4.30 -2.74 -17.11
C SER A 123 -4.40 -1.40 -16.40
N MET A 124 -4.77 -0.31 -17.09
CA MET A 124 -5.05 0.98 -16.46
C MET A 124 -6.32 0.98 -15.60
N GLY A 125 -7.32 0.16 -15.94
CA GLY A 125 -8.47 -0.10 -15.07
C GLY A 125 -8.04 -0.74 -13.74
N VAL A 126 -7.12 -1.70 -13.78
CA VAL A 126 -6.52 -2.34 -12.59
C VAL A 126 -5.73 -1.31 -11.77
N VAL A 127 -5.02 -0.38 -12.40
CA VAL A 127 -4.40 0.77 -11.71
C VAL A 127 -5.45 1.53 -10.91
N GLY A 128 -6.54 1.98 -11.54
CA GLY A 128 -7.59 2.74 -10.86
C GLY A 128 -8.24 1.98 -9.70
N LEU A 129 -8.58 0.70 -9.92
CA LEU A 129 -9.18 -0.16 -8.89
C LEU A 129 -8.23 -0.37 -7.71
N GLY A 130 -6.98 -0.75 -7.96
CA GLY A 130 -5.97 -0.98 -6.93
C GLY A 130 -5.70 0.29 -6.11
N GLY A 131 -5.61 1.44 -6.78
CA GLY A 131 -5.44 2.74 -6.13
C GLY A 131 -6.62 3.08 -5.22
N THR A 132 -7.84 2.82 -5.67
CA THR A 132 -9.07 3.03 -4.87
C THR A 132 -9.08 2.15 -3.63
N ILE A 133 -8.80 0.86 -3.77
CA ILE A 133 -8.70 -0.08 -2.64
C ILE A 133 -7.63 0.38 -1.64
N ALA A 134 -6.47 0.83 -2.15
CA ALA A 134 -5.40 1.33 -1.30
C ALA A 134 -5.83 2.57 -0.50
N VAL A 135 -6.50 3.53 -1.16
CA VAL A 135 -7.03 4.73 -0.50
C VAL A 135 -8.00 4.36 0.63
N LEU A 136 -8.91 3.40 0.41
CA LEU A 136 -9.82 2.94 1.47
C LEU A 136 -9.05 2.40 2.68
N GLY A 137 -8.03 1.57 2.47
CA GLY A 137 -7.16 1.08 3.55
C GLY A 137 -6.41 2.21 4.28
N GLY A 138 -5.88 3.17 3.52
CA GLY A 138 -5.17 4.33 4.06
C GLY A 138 -6.08 5.26 4.88
N VAL A 139 -7.29 5.54 4.40
CA VAL A 139 -8.29 6.35 5.12
C VAL A 139 -8.70 5.66 6.42
N LEU A 140 -8.94 4.35 6.40
CA LEU A 140 -9.25 3.58 7.60
C LEU A 140 -8.11 3.64 8.63
N PHE A 141 -6.86 3.61 8.16
CA PHE A 141 -5.69 3.73 9.01
C PHE A 141 -5.55 5.12 9.63
N VAL A 142 -5.52 6.16 8.80
CA VAL A 142 -5.35 7.54 9.25
C VAL A 142 -6.49 7.93 10.19
N GLY A 143 -7.74 7.68 9.80
CA GLY A 143 -8.90 7.99 10.63
C GLY A 143 -8.85 7.30 12.00
N HIS A 144 -8.39 6.05 12.05
CA HIS A 144 -8.28 5.33 13.31
C HIS A 144 -7.14 5.86 14.20
N VAL A 145 -5.95 6.07 13.63
CA VAL A 145 -4.81 6.60 14.37
C VAL A 145 -5.14 7.99 14.92
N LEU A 146 -5.73 8.87 14.11
CA LEU A 146 -6.16 10.19 14.57
C LEU A 146 -7.20 10.09 15.69
N ALA A 147 -8.20 9.21 15.58
CA ALA A 147 -9.17 9.00 16.65
C ALA A 147 -8.50 8.57 17.97
N ARG A 148 -7.44 7.75 17.90
CA ARG A 148 -6.67 7.33 19.08
C ARG A 148 -5.78 8.43 19.67
N LEU A 149 -5.33 9.38 18.86
CA LEU A 149 -4.52 10.50 19.32
C LEU A 149 -5.35 11.62 19.95
N VAL A 150 -6.56 11.86 19.46
CA VAL A 150 -7.44 12.96 19.92
C VAL A 150 -8.31 12.57 21.12
N ARG A 151 -8.76 11.32 21.22
CA ARG A 151 -9.59 10.89 22.35
C ARG A 151 -8.71 10.66 23.58
N HIS A 152 -8.94 11.43 24.64
CA HIS A 152 -8.30 11.23 25.94
C HIS A 152 -9.18 10.29 26.76
N ASP A 153 -9.09 8.99 26.48
CA ASP A 153 -9.64 7.96 27.36
C ASP A 153 -8.76 7.84 28.61
#